data_AF-A0A0F5FVS5-F1
#
_entry.id   AF-A0A0F5FVS5-F1
#
_cell.length_a   1.000
_cell.length_b   1.000
_cell.length_c   1.000
_cell.angle_alpha   90.00
_cell.angle_beta   90.00
_cell.angle_gamma   90.00
#
_symmetry.space_group_name_H-M   'P 1'
#
loop_
_entity.id
_entity.type
_entity.pdbx_description
1 polymer ?
#
loop_
_entity_poly.entity_id
_entity_poly.type
_entity_poly.pdbx_seq_one_letter_code
_entity_poly.pdbx_strand_id
1 'polypeptide(L)'
;MDDKWEFRPGSDFAEVIDKVEHGETVEVVHDGRVVARVVPVEQERDVAKARAAAARIRERRGGITLGPGLTIKDLINEGRK
;
A
#
# COMPACT_ATOMS: atom_id res chain seq x y z
N MET A 1 1.62 7.04 18.86
CA MET A 1 0.69 8.16 19.09
C MET A 1 -0.60 7.71 18.44
N ASP A 2 -1.44 7.06 19.23
CA ASP A 2 -2.72 6.52 18.78
C ASP A 2 -3.69 7.69 18.70
N ASP A 3 -3.80 8.26 17.50
CA ASP A 3 -4.67 9.39 17.21
C ASP A 3 -6.12 8.92 17.32
N LYS A 4 -6.73 9.20 18.47
CA LYS A 4 -8.12 8.86 18.79
C LYS A 4 -9.02 9.97 18.28
N TRP A 5 -9.59 9.80 17.09
CA TRP A 5 -10.51 10.76 16.49
C TRP A 5 -11.96 10.47 16.94
N GLU A 6 -12.58 11.43 17.63
CA GLU A 6 -14.02 11.43 17.93
C GLU A 6 -14.74 12.20 16.82
N PHE A 7 -15.54 11.49 16.04
CA PHE A 7 -16.16 12.02 14.84
C PHE A 7 -17.27 13.05 15.15
N ARG A 8 -17.11 14.32 14.74
CA ARG A 8 -18.18 15.32 14.84
C ARG A 8 -18.96 15.43 13.53
N PRO A 9 -20.31 15.52 13.57
CA PRO A 9 -21.10 15.65 12.35
C PRO A 9 -20.78 16.96 11.61
N GLY A 10 -20.39 16.86 10.33
CA GLY A 10 -20.36 17.96 9.38
C GLY A 10 -18.98 18.29 8.79
N SER A 11 -17.94 18.43 9.61
CA SER A 11 -16.59 18.84 9.16
C SER A 11 -15.63 17.66 8.93
N ASP A 12 -15.72 16.63 9.77
CA ASP A 12 -14.67 15.60 9.82
C ASP A 12 -14.91 14.49 8.78
N PHE A 13 -16.11 14.45 8.17
CA PHE A 13 -16.45 13.46 7.15
C PHE A 13 -15.77 13.71 5.83
N ALA A 14 -15.62 14.97 5.42
CA ALA A 14 -14.92 15.31 4.19
C ALA A 14 -13.47 14.80 4.24
N GLU A 15 -12.76 15.03 5.35
CA GLU A 15 -11.38 14.57 5.51
C GLU A 15 -11.26 13.04 5.53
N VAL A 16 -12.21 12.35 6.15
CA VAL A 16 -12.25 10.87 6.11
C VAL A 16 -12.47 10.36 4.68
N ILE A 17 -13.35 11.00 3.91
CA ILE A 17 -13.55 10.63 2.51
C ILE A 17 -12.28 10.88 1.70
N ASP A 18 -11.62 12.04 1.86
CA ASP A 18 -10.37 12.35 1.16
C ASP A 18 -9.29 11.29 1.44
N LYS A 19 -9.11 10.89 2.71
CA LYS A 19 -8.15 9.84 3.09
C LYS A 19 -8.48 8.50 2.42
N VAL A 20 -9.77 8.14 2.41
CA VAL A 20 -10.24 6.90 1.79
C VAL A 20 -10.09 6.93 0.26
N GLU A 21 -10.28 8.08 -0.39
CA GLU A 21 -10.02 8.24 -1.83
C GLU A 21 -8.53 8.02 -2.18
N HIS A 22 -7.62 8.38 -1.27
CA HIS A 22 -6.19 8.13 -1.43
C HIS A 22 -5.77 6.68 -1.14
N GLY A 23 -6.73 5.81 -0.82
CA GLY A 23 -6.48 4.39 -0.57
C GLY A 23 -6.26 4.05 0.90
N GLU A 24 -6.45 5.00 1.82
CA GLU A 24 -6.34 4.73 3.24
C GLU A 24 -7.60 4.03 3.79
N THR A 25 -7.43 3.33 4.90
CA THR A 25 -8.51 2.68 5.64
C THR A 25 -8.71 3.39 6.97
N VAL A 26 -9.92 3.85 7.25
CA VAL A 26 -10.24 4.61 8.46
C VAL A 26 -11.18 3.79 9.35
N GLU A 27 -10.83 3.65 10.63
CA GLU A 27 -11.70 3.02 11.62
C GLU A 27 -12.56 4.07 12.32
N VAL A 28 -13.85 3.76 12.48
CA VAL A 28 -14.80 4.61 13.19
C VAL A 28 -15.00 4.03 14.59
N VAL A 29 -14.64 4.82 15.59
CA VAL A 29 -14.72 4.44 17.01
C VAL A 29 -15.87 5.19 17.67
N HIS A 30 -16.68 4.46 18.42
CA HIS A 30 -17.73 5.01 19.29
C HIS A 30 -17.60 4.38 20.67
N ASP A 31 -17.55 5.21 21.73
CA ASP A 31 -17.36 4.77 23.12
C ASP A 31 -16.13 3.86 23.32
N GLY A 32 -15.02 4.22 22.66
CA GLY A 32 -13.76 3.45 22.73
C GLY A 32 -13.80 2.09 22.02
N ARG A 33 -14.88 1.77 21.31
CA ARG A 33 -15.03 0.53 20.53
C ARG A 33 -15.12 0.85 19.04
N VAL A 34 -14.43 0.08 18.22
CA VAL A 34 -14.57 0.16 16.76
C VAL A 34 -15.96 -0.31 16.39
N VAL A 35 -16.75 0.56 15.75
CA VAL A 35 -18.13 0.26 15.33
C VAL A 35 -18.27 0.10 13.82
N ALA A 36 -17.37 0.72 13.04
CA ALA A 36 -17.36 0.60 11.59
C ALA A 36 -15.96 0.85 11.03
N ARG A 37 -15.79 0.53 9.75
CA ARG A 37 -14.58 0.83 8.99
C ARG A 37 -14.98 1.37 7.63
N VAL A 38 -14.37 2.49 7.24
CA VAL A 38 -14.50 3.06 5.91
C VAL A 38 -13.27 2.63 5.12
N VAL A 39 -13.50 1.90 4.04
CA VAL A 39 -12.46 1.39 3.16
C VAL A 39 -12.68 1.94 1.76
N PRO A 40 -11.61 2.11 0.97
CA PRO A 40 -11.76 2.40 -0.44
C PRO A 40 -12.54 1.24 -1.05
N VAL A 41 -13.53 1.54 -1.89
CA VAL A 41 -14.08 0.51 -2.77
C VAL A 41 -12.89 0.02 -3.59
N GLU A 42 -12.56 -1.28 -3.52
CA GLU A 42 -11.44 -1.81 -4.31
C GLU A 42 -11.67 -1.35 -5.75
N GLN A 43 -10.82 -0.44 -6.25
CA GLN A 43 -10.79 -0.14 -7.67
C GLN A 43 -10.63 -1.49 -8.34
N GLU A 44 -11.53 -1.83 -9.27
CA GLU A 44 -11.53 -3.10 -9.98
C GLU A 44 -10.08 -3.45 -10.30
N ARG A 45 -9.52 -4.40 -9.55
CA ARG A 45 -8.15 -4.83 -9.78
C ARG A 45 -8.18 -5.43 -11.16
N ASP A 46 -7.59 -4.75 -12.14
CA ASP A 46 -7.48 -5.27 -13.48
C ASP A 46 -6.50 -6.46 -13.44
N VAL A 47 -7.05 -7.63 -13.11
CA VAL A 47 -6.32 -8.89 -12.99
C VAL A 47 -5.61 -9.21 -14.31
N ALA A 48 -6.19 -8.80 -15.44
CA ALA A 48 -5.57 -8.97 -16.75
C ALA A 48 -4.33 -8.07 -16.87
N LYS A 49 -4.40 -6.80 -16.51
CA LYS A 49 -3.25 -5.87 -16.49
C LYS A 49 -2.17 -6.33 -15.52
N ALA A 50 -2.54 -6.82 -14.34
CA ALA A 50 -1.60 -7.37 -13.36
C ALA A 50 -0.87 -8.62 -13.90
N ARG A 51 -1.61 -9.57 -14.50
CA ARG A 51 -1.04 -10.75 -15.15
C ARG A 51 -0.12 -10.37 -16.32
N ALA A 52 -0.53 -9.41 -17.14
CA ALA A 52 0.28 -8.90 -18.25
C ALA A 52 1.56 -8.21 -17.76
N ALA A 53 1.52 -7.47 -16.65
CA ALA A 53 2.71 -6.90 -16.02
C ALA A 53 3.66 -8.01 -15.51
N ALA A 54 3.14 -9.02 -14.82
CA ALA A 54 3.94 -10.15 -14.34
C ALA A 54 4.58 -10.93 -15.50
N ALA A 55 3.87 -11.14 -16.60
CA ALA A 55 4.41 -11.78 -17.80
C ALA A 55 5.57 -10.96 -18.40
N ARG A 56 5.41 -9.64 -18.54
CA ARG A 56 6.46 -8.73 -19.03
C ARG A 56 7.71 -8.75 -18.16
N ILE A 57 7.55 -8.77 -16.83
CA ILE A 57 8.69 -8.88 -15.90
C ILE A 57 9.40 -10.23 -16.12
N ARG A 58 8.64 -11.32 -16.23
CA ARG A 58 9.20 -12.66 -16.42
C ARG A 58 9.94 -12.83 -17.73
N GLU A 59 9.48 -12.20 -18.79
CA GLU A 59 10.14 -12.16 -20.10
C GLU A 59 11.44 -11.35 -20.03
N ARG A 60 11.37 -10.13 -19.47
CA ARG A 60 12.52 -9.21 -19.40
C ARG A 60 13.61 -9.63 -18.43
N ARG A 61 13.33 -10.53 -17.47
CA ARG A 61 14.32 -10.93 -16.44
C ARG A 61 15.52 -11.68 -17.02
N GLY A 62 15.39 -12.30 -18.19
CA GLY A 62 16.47 -13.06 -18.80
C GLY A 62 17.65 -12.17 -19.16
N GLY A 63 18.82 -12.42 -18.57
CA GLY A 63 20.06 -11.71 -18.89
C GLY A 63 20.32 -10.43 -18.09
N ILE A 64 19.41 -10.02 -17.18
CA ILE A 64 19.68 -8.94 -16.25
C ILE A 64 20.60 -9.48 -15.15
N THR A 65 21.87 -9.11 -15.20
CA THR A 65 22.87 -9.42 -14.17
C THR A 65 23.31 -8.14 -13.47
N LEU A 66 23.88 -8.26 -12.28
CA LEU A 66 24.42 -7.14 -11.51
C LEU A 66 25.70 -6.52 -12.14
N GLY A 67 26.06 -6.93 -13.36
CA GLY A 67 27.36 -6.66 -13.97
C GLY A 67 28.40 -7.72 -13.63
N PRO A 68 29.55 -7.73 -14.34
CA PRO A 68 30.62 -8.67 -14.05
C PRO A 68 31.21 -8.42 -12.66
N GLY A 69 31.23 -9.47 -11.83
CA GLY A 69 31.94 -9.46 -10.54
C GLY A 69 31.16 -8.92 -9.34
N LEU A 70 29.92 -8.42 -9.50
CA LEU A 70 29.09 -7.98 -8.39
C LEU A 70 28.13 -9.10 -7.97
N THR A 71 28.25 -9.56 -6.73
CA THR A 71 27.37 -10.61 -6.18
C THR A 71 26.30 -10.03 -5.28
N ILE A 72 25.19 -10.76 -5.13
CA ILE A 72 24.15 -10.43 -4.14
C ILE A 72 24.74 -10.35 -2.73
N LYS A 73 25.75 -11.18 -2.42
CA LYS A 73 26.40 -11.19 -1.10
C LYS A 73 27.13 -9.88 -0.81
N ASP A 74 27.70 -9.25 -1.84
CA ASP A 74 28.39 -7.96 -1.69
C ASP A 74 27.40 -6.87 -1.31
N LEU A 75 26.25 -6.81 -1.99
CA LEU A 75 25.16 -5.87 -1.69
C LEU A 75 24.59 -6.05 -0.27
N ILE A 76 24.42 -7.31 0.17
CA ILE A 76 23.94 -7.60 1.53
C ILE A 76 24.94 -7.11 2.59
N ASN A 77 26.24 -7.30 2.34
CA ASN A 77 27.28 -6.88 3.29
C ASN A 77 27.41 -5.36 3.36
N GLU A 78 27.22 -4.65 2.23
CA GLU A 78 27.21 -3.19 2.18
C GLU A 78 26.09 -2.61 3.04
N GLY A 79 24.85 -3.08 2.88
CA GLY A 79 23.70 -2.59 3.66
C GLY A 79 23.71 -2.94 5.16
N ARG A 80 24.66 -3.77 5.61
CA ARG A 80 24.85 -4.14 7.03
C ARG A 80 25.91 -3.28 7.76
N LYS A 81 26.64 -2.43 7.05
CA LYS A 81 27.58 -1.45 7.64
C LYS A 81 26.86 -0.15 7.96
#